data_AF-A0A0A6NX70-F1
#
_entry.id   AF-A0A0A6NX70-F1
#
_cell.length_a   1.000
_cell.length_b   1.000
_cell.length_c   1.000
_cell.angle_alpha   90.00
_cell.angle_beta   90.00
_cell.angle_gamma   90.00
#
_symmetry.space_group_name_H-M   'P 1'
#
loop_
_entity.id
_entity.type
_entity.pdbx_description
1 polymer ?
#
loop_
_entity_poly.entity_id
_entity_poly.type
_entity_poly.pdbx_seq_one_letter_code
_entity_poly.pdbx_strand_id
1 'polypeptide(L)'
;MNGGDYDAGYQAGIEQAQQECQNDPASCGIDSASCKHSTYEPSKGEVHIPFIDVPGDFGTTQTFDIYLMQQPSTLTFDLDLQRIILKQTDN
;
A
#
# COMPACT_ATOMS: atom_id res chain seq x y z
N MET A 1 -17.11 29.54 28.38
CA MET A 1 -16.44 29.17 27.12
C MET A 1 -17.54 28.76 26.16
N ASN A 2 -17.69 29.48 25.06
CA ASN A 2 -18.84 29.38 24.16
C ASN A 2 -18.54 28.30 23.12
N GLY A 3 -19.54 27.48 22.77
CA GLY A 3 -19.26 26.25 22.06
C GLY A 3 -18.66 26.37 20.65
N GLY A 4 -18.82 27.52 20.00
CA GLY A 4 -18.23 27.74 18.68
C GLY A 4 -16.70 27.84 18.65
N ASP A 5 -16.05 28.14 19.79
CA ASP A 5 -14.60 28.34 19.86
C ASP A 5 -13.84 27.01 19.95
N TYR A 6 -14.44 25.99 20.60
CA TYR A 6 -13.87 24.64 20.62
C TYR A 6 -13.91 23.98 19.25
N ASP A 7 -15.00 24.19 18.49
CA ASP A 7 -15.18 23.62 17.16
C ASP A 7 -14.20 24.24 16.16
N ALA A 8 -14.00 25.55 16.25
CA ALA A 8 -13.04 26.27 15.41
C ALA A 8 -11.59 25.80 15.69
N GLY A 9 -11.21 25.69 16.97
CA GLY A 9 -9.87 25.20 17.34
C GLY A 9 -9.64 23.74 16.96
N TYR A 10 -10.66 22.89 17.09
CA TYR A 10 -10.59 21.49 16.68
C TYR A 10 -10.40 21.35 15.17
N GLN A 11 -11.18 22.09 14.37
CA GLN A 11 -11.09 22.05 12.91
C GLN A 11 -9.73 22.58 12.41
N ALA A 12 -9.23 23.67 13.02
CA ALA A 12 -7.90 24.20 12.71
C ALA A 12 -6.79 23.17 13.01
N GLY A 13 -6.93 22.40 14.09
CA GLY A 13 -6.01 21.31 14.42
C GLY A 13 -6.03 20.18 13.39
N ILE A 14 -7.22 19.82 12.87
CA ILE A 14 -7.35 18.82 11.79
C ILE A 14 -6.67 19.30 10.51
N GLU A 15 -6.93 20.54 10.09
CA GLU A 15 -6.36 21.11 8.87
C GLU A 15 -4.83 21.19 8.95
N GLN A 16 -4.29 21.59 10.10
CA GLN A 16 -2.85 21.61 10.33
C GLN A 16 -2.26 20.19 10.26
N ALA A 17 -2.85 19.22 10.96
CA ALA A 17 -2.38 17.84 10.92
C ALA A 17 -2.40 17.26 9.50
N GLN A 18 -3.45 17.55 8.71
CA GLN A 18 -3.51 17.14 7.32
C GLN A 18 -2.39 17.75 6.47
N GLN A 19 -2.09 19.04 6.65
CA GLN A 19 -0.98 19.69 5.94
C GLN A 19 0.37 19.10 6.35
N GLU A 20 0.58 18.82 7.63
CA GLU A 20 1.79 18.15 8.14
C GLU A 20 1.96 16.77 7.48
N CYS A 21 0.90 15.96 7.39
CA CYS A 21 0.93 14.67 6.70
C CYS A 21 1.18 14.79 5.20
N GLN A 22 0.68 15.83 4.54
CA GLN A 22 0.93 16.04 3.11
C GLN A 22 2.39 16.42 2.84
N ASN A 23 2.99 17.22 3.73
CA ASN A 23 4.36 17.68 3.61
C ASN A 23 5.38 16.60 4.02
N ASP A 24 5.05 15.82 5.05
CA ASP A 24 5.84 14.70 5.53
C ASP A 24 4.92 13.50 5.81
N PRO A 25 4.64 12.67 4.79
CA PRO A 25 3.81 11.46 4.96
C PRO A 25 4.33 10.54 6.08
N ALA A 26 5.65 10.45 6.29
CA ALA A 26 6.25 9.58 7.29
C ALA A 26 5.90 10.00 8.72
N SER A 27 5.75 11.31 8.99
CA SER A 27 5.30 11.83 10.29
C SER A 27 3.92 11.31 10.69
N CYS A 28 3.09 10.96 9.72
CA CYS A 28 1.75 10.41 9.91
C CYS A 28 1.68 8.89 9.69
N GLY A 29 2.84 8.21 9.70
CA GLY A 29 2.93 6.77 9.45
C GLY A 29 2.60 6.37 8.02
N ILE A 30 2.52 7.31 7.09
CA ILE A 30 2.33 7.06 5.66
C ILE A 30 3.72 6.91 5.05
N ASP A 31 4.22 5.68 5.01
CA ASP A 31 5.46 5.37 4.34
C ASP A 31 5.20 5.10 2.84
N SER A 32 5.48 6.12 2.03
CA SER A 32 5.41 6.00 0.56
C SER A 32 6.58 5.21 -0.04
N ALA A 33 7.64 4.93 0.73
CA ALA A 33 8.78 4.16 0.28
C ALA A 33 8.53 2.64 0.41
N SER A 34 7.71 2.20 1.36
CA SER A 34 7.29 0.79 1.50
C SER A 34 6.15 0.39 0.59
N CYS A 35 5.31 1.33 0.13
CA CYS A 35 4.17 1.04 -0.72
C CYS A 35 4.47 1.34 -2.20
N LYS A 36 5.22 0.45 -2.89
CA LYS A 36 5.21 0.51 -4.36
C LYS A 36 3.84 0.07 -4.86
N HIS A 37 3.15 0.96 -5.58
CA HIS A 37 1.90 0.61 -6.24
C HIS A 37 2.11 -0.57 -7.19
N SER A 38 1.10 -1.43 -7.31
CA SER A 38 1.07 -2.42 -8.37
C SER A 38 1.15 -1.74 -9.74
N THR A 39 1.89 -2.35 -10.66
CA THR A 39 2.09 -1.81 -12.00
C THR A 39 1.58 -2.77 -13.06
N TYR A 40 1.18 -2.25 -14.22
CA TYR A 40 0.79 -3.03 -15.38
C TYR A 40 1.67 -2.67 -16.58
N GLU A 41 2.27 -3.67 -17.22
CA GLU A 41 3.12 -3.54 -18.40
C GLU A 41 2.36 -4.03 -19.65
N PRO A 42 1.80 -3.13 -20.48
CA PRO A 42 0.97 -3.50 -21.61
C PRO A 42 1.71 -4.30 -22.69
N SER A 43 3.03 -4.11 -22.83
CA SER A 43 3.81 -4.83 -23.85
C SER A 43 3.96 -6.32 -23.53
N LYS A 44 3.81 -6.69 -22.26
CA LYS A 44 3.91 -8.08 -21.77
C LYS A 44 2.59 -8.64 -21.29
N GLY A 45 1.57 -7.81 -21.11
CA GLY A 45 0.32 -8.19 -20.46
C GLY A 45 0.57 -8.63 -19.02
N GLU A 46 1.45 -7.93 -18.29
CA GLU A 46 1.92 -8.36 -16.97
C GLU A 46 1.51 -7.36 -15.89
N VAL A 47 0.96 -7.87 -14.79
CA VAL A 47 0.75 -7.09 -13.55
C VAL A 47 1.81 -7.49 -12.54
N HIS A 48 2.51 -6.51 -11.97
CA HIS A 48 3.48 -6.70 -10.91
C HIS A 48 2.92 -6.17 -9.60
N ILE A 49 2.84 -7.02 -8.57
CA ILE A 49 2.41 -6.65 -7.22
C ILE A 49 3.61 -6.85 -6.27
N PRO A 50 4.27 -5.76 -5.84
CA PRO A 50 5.57 -5.86 -5.18
C PRO A 50 5.54 -6.25 -3.70
N PHE A 51 4.41 -6.05 -3.01
CA PHE A 51 4.28 -6.29 -1.56
C PHE A 51 2.88 -6.83 -1.22
N ILE A 52 2.77 -8.16 -1.11
CA ILE A 52 1.57 -8.85 -0.60
C ILE A 52 1.91 -9.46 0.75
N ASP A 53 1.31 -8.91 1.79
CA ASP A 53 1.44 -9.43 3.13
C ASP A 53 0.43 -10.54 3.38
N VAL A 54 0.94 -11.72 3.75
CA VAL A 54 0.12 -12.87 4.14
C VAL A 54 0.49 -13.33 5.55
N PRO A 55 -0.48 -13.85 6.32
CA PRO A 55 -0.19 -14.48 7.60
C PRO A 55 0.78 -15.65 7.44
N GLY A 56 1.86 -15.64 8.22
CA GLY A 56 2.81 -16.73 8.39
C GLY A 56 2.59 -17.49 9.71
N ASP A 57 3.50 -18.43 9.98
CA ASP A 57 3.45 -19.22 11.20
C ASP A 57 3.72 -18.34 12.43
N PHE A 58 3.16 -18.74 13.57
CA PHE A 58 3.41 -18.11 14.87
C PHE A 58 3.13 -16.60 14.96
N GLY A 59 2.22 -16.08 14.13
CA GLY A 59 1.86 -14.65 14.14
C GLY A 59 2.80 -13.77 13.31
N THR A 60 3.69 -14.37 12.52
CA THR A 60 4.54 -13.64 11.57
C THR A 60 3.73 -13.15 10.37
N THR A 61 4.26 -12.12 9.71
CA THR A 61 3.80 -11.68 8.39
C THR A 61 4.86 -12.03 7.36
N GLN A 62 4.45 -12.64 6.24
CA GLN A 62 5.32 -12.89 5.09
C GLN A 62 4.93 -11.95 3.96
N THR A 63 5.91 -11.25 3.40
CA THR A 63 5.68 -10.32 2.29
C THR A 63 6.16 -10.95 0.99
N PHE A 64 5.26 -11.06 0.01
CA PHE A 64 5.54 -11.60 -1.31
C PHE A 64 5.57 -10.53 -2.40
N ASP A 65 6.44 -10.74 -3.38
CA ASP A 65 6.48 -10.03 -4.66
C ASP A 65 6.07 -11.02 -5.75
N ILE A 66 4.99 -10.70 -6.45
CA ILE A 66 4.36 -11.60 -7.42
C ILE A 66 4.11 -10.93 -8.75
N TYR A 67 4.02 -11.77 -9.78
CA TYR A 67 3.64 -11.38 -11.13
C TYR A 67 2.39 -12.14 -11.57
N LEU A 68 1.50 -11.43 -12.25
CA LEU A 68 0.31 -11.99 -12.87
C LEU A 68 0.38 -11.77 -14.38
N MET A 69 -0.04 -12.77 -15.15
CA MET A 69 -0.10 -12.70 -16.62
C MET A 69 -1.54 -12.57 -17.07
N GLN A 70 -1.82 -11.56 -17.88
CA GLN A 70 -3.14 -11.33 -18.44
C GLN A 70 -3.50 -12.45 -19.42
N GLN A 71 -4.71 -12.97 -19.28
CA GLN A 71 -5.27 -13.90 -20.25
C GLN A 71 -5.60 -13.16 -21.56
N PRO A 72 -5.36 -13.78 -22.74
CA PRO A 72 -5.61 -13.12 -24.01
C PRO A 72 -7.06 -12.63 -24.14
N SER A 73 -7.22 -11.36 -24.48
CA SER A 73 -8.52 -10.71 -24.76
C SER A 73 -9.48 -10.61 -23.57
N THR A 74 -9.00 -10.75 -22.33
CA THR A 74 -9.83 -10.61 -21.11
C THR A 74 -9.14 -9.72 -20.07
N LEU A 75 -9.90 -9.14 -19.13
CA LEU A 75 -9.33 -8.51 -17.93
C LEU A 75 -9.28 -9.54 -16.79
N THR A 76 -8.62 -10.66 -17.05
CA THR A 76 -8.36 -11.71 -16.06
C THR A 76 -6.87 -12.00 -16.08
N PHE A 77 -6.33 -12.37 -14.93
CA PHE A 77 -4.91 -12.58 -14.75
C PHE A 77 -4.67 -13.91 -14.06
N ASP A 78 -3.70 -14.67 -14.56
CA ASP A 78 -3.22 -15.90 -13.95
C ASP A 78 -1.95 -15.61 -13.16
N LEU A 79 -1.80 -16.27 -12.00
CA LEU A 79 -0.56 -16.20 -11.22
C LEU A 79 0.59 -16.82 -12.00
N ASP A 80 1.68 -16.08 -12.12
CA ASP A 80 2.94 -16.65 -12.60
C ASP A 80 3.62 -17.39 -11.45
N LEU A 81 3.37 -18.70 -11.37
CA LEU A 81 3.89 -19.55 -10.31
C LEU A 81 5.43 -19.63 -10.27
N GLN A 82 6.12 -19.25 -11.35
CA GLN A 82 7.58 -19.22 -11.39
C GLN A 82 8.16 -17.93 -10.78
N ARG A 83 7.32 -16.90 -10.59
CA ARG A 83 7.72 -15.57 -10.13
C ARG A 83 6.94 -15.15 -8.88
N ILE A 84 6.90 -16.05 -7.90
CA ILE A 84 6.44 -15.78 -6.53
C ILE A 84 7.67 -15.72 -5.64
N ILE A 85 8.01 -14.53 -5.15
CA ILE A 85 9.25 -14.26 -4.43
C ILE A 85 8.92 -13.80 -3.01
N LEU A 86 9.38 -14.53 -1.99
CA LEU A 86 9.34 -14.07 -0.60
C LEU A 86 10.37 -12.95 -0.41
N LYS A 87 9.92 -11.75 -0.04
CA LYS A 87 10.77 -10.59 0.21
C LYS A 87 11.25 -10.53 1.66
N GLN A 88 10.34 -10.77 2.60
CA GLN A 88 10.59 -10.54 4.02
C GLN A 88 9.66 -11.41 4.88
N THR A 89 10.11 -11.69 6.10
CA THR A 89 9.32 -12.31 7.16
C THR A 89 9.50 -11.48 8.42
N ASP A 90 8.42 -10.90 8.90
CA ASP A 90 8.41 -10.03 10.08
C ASP A 90 7.74 -10.73 11.27
N ASN A 91 8.35 -10.60 12.45
CA ASN A 91 7.84 -11.05 13.75
C ASN A 91 7.26 -9.88 14.54
#